data_AF-A0A9P5QXF3-F1
#
_entry.id   AF-A0A9P5QXF3-F1
#
_cell.length_a   1.000
_cell.length_b   1.000
_cell.length_c   1.000
_cell.angle_alpha   90.00
_cell.angle_beta   90.00
_cell.angle_gamma   90.00
#
_symmetry.space_group_name_H-M   'P 1'
#
loop_
_entity.id
_entity.type
_entity.pdbx_description
1 polymer ?
#
loop_
_entity_poly.entity_id
_entity_poly.type
_entity_poly.pdbx_seq_one_letter_code
_entity_poly.pdbx_strand_id
1 'polypeptide(L)'
;MIFSIYIINKAGGLVYNKDYSEGLAKLTSNEYLVLAGTFHGVHAITSKISPVPGSSGIEMLETDTFRIHCFQTLTGTKFLLIADPQQPSIDHTMKKIYEVYSDYCVKNPFQNPEMPIRSEQFDVHLLKLVKAVGGLVQTNNNVLYNNPIVSNSNMSSGVNNSANVAGVGTTGPSQNQSLPNVASAGLELGV
;
A
#
# COMPACT_ATOMS: atom_id res chain seq x y z
N MET A 1 -12.84 11.54 -13.03
CA MET A 1 -12.14 11.74 -11.74
C MET A 1 -11.08 10.66 -11.55
N ILE A 2 -9.99 10.94 -10.84
CA ILE A 2 -9.02 9.91 -10.41
C ILE A 2 -9.43 9.41 -9.03
N PHE A 3 -9.56 8.10 -8.86
CA PHE A 3 -9.97 7.49 -7.61
C PHE A 3 -8.76 7.07 -6.76
N SER A 4 -7.79 6.36 -7.34
CA SER A 4 -6.58 5.91 -6.64
C SER A 4 -5.42 5.59 -7.58
N ILE A 5 -4.21 5.55 -7.01
CA ILE A 5 -2.95 5.20 -7.70
C ILE A 5 -2.25 4.10 -6.92
N TYR A 6 -1.86 3.03 -7.62
CA TYR A 6 -1.03 1.96 -7.07
C TYR A 6 0.25 1.79 -7.90
N ILE A 7 1.35 1.43 -7.24
CA ILE A 7 2.61 1.09 -7.90
C ILE A 7 3.00 -0.32 -7.47
N ILE A 8 3.18 -1.17 -8.48
CA ILE A 8 3.57 -2.57 -8.31
C ILE A 8 4.97 -2.72 -8.89
N ASN A 9 5.86 -3.33 -8.11
CA ASN A 9 7.24 -3.55 -8.50
C ASN A 9 7.37 -4.67 -9.55
N LYS A 10 8.59 -4.96 -9.99
CA LYS A 10 8.82 -5.97 -11.04
C LYS A 10 8.43 -7.38 -10.55
N ALA A 11 8.60 -7.66 -9.26
CA ALA A 11 8.25 -8.93 -8.64
C ALA A 11 6.75 -9.12 -8.36
N GLY A 12 5.91 -8.11 -8.63
CA GLY A 12 4.47 -8.17 -8.34
C GLY A 12 4.07 -7.74 -6.93
N GLY A 13 5.01 -7.22 -6.14
CA GLY A 13 4.75 -6.63 -4.84
C GLY A 13 4.25 -5.20 -4.94
N LEU A 14 3.27 -4.84 -4.10
CA LEU A 14 2.83 -3.46 -3.94
C LEU A 14 3.91 -2.65 -3.22
N VAL A 15 4.36 -1.56 -3.84
CA VAL A 15 5.33 -0.63 -3.24
C VAL A 15 4.73 0.72 -2.91
N TYR A 16 3.55 1.04 -3.44
CA TYR A 16 2.83 2.28 -3.11
C TYR A 16 1.33 2.11 -3.38
N ASN A 17 0.51 2.68 -2.50
CA ASN A 17 -0.91 2.85 -2.72
C ASN A 17 -1.39 4.19 -2.15
N LYS A 18 -2.26 4.88 -2.89
CA LYS A 18 -2.91 6.10 -2.43
C LYS A 18 -4.30 6.23 -3.01
N ASP A 19 -5.25 6.44 -2.11
CA ASP A 19 -6.64 6.73 -2.47
C ASP A 19 -6.92 8.23 -2.31
N TYR A 20 -7.60 8.79 -3.31
CA TYR A 20 -7.92 10.22 -3.39
C TYR A 20 -9.42 10.50 -3.24
N SER A 21 -10.26 9.53 -3.56
CA SER A 21 -11.72 9.64 -3.48
C SER A 21 -12.28 8.78 -2.34
N GLU A 22 -13.30 9.30 -1.65
CA GLU A 22 -14.07 8.57 -0.64
C GLU A 22 -15.05 7.55 -1.26
N GLY A 23 -15.24 7.58 -2.58
CA GLY A 23 -16.15 6.68 -3.29
C GLY A 23 -15.63 5.25 -3.49
N LEU A 24 -14.38 4.97 -3.13
CA LEU A 24 -13.81 3.62 -3.13
C LEU A 24 -13.94 2.97 -1.74
N ALA A 25 -14.31 1.69 -1.72
CA ALA A 25 -14.20 0.89 -0.50
C ALA A 25 -12.72 0.82 -0.10
N LYS A 26 -12.41 1.28 1.12
CA LYS A 26 -11.04 1.18 1.65
C LYS A 26 -10.71 -0.27 1.91
N LEU A 27 -9.65 -0.74 1.26
CA LEU A 27 -9.11 -2.07 1.51
C LEU A 27 -8.14 -2.02 2.70
N THR A 28 -7.96 -3.15 3.36
CA THR A 28 -6.89 -3.36 4.32
C THR A 28 -5.55 -3.47 3.60
N SER A 29 -4.44 -3.26 4.33
CA SER A 29 -3.09 -3.39 3.75
C SER A 29 -2.85 -4.75 3.09
N ASN A 30 -3.37 -5.83 3.68
CA ASN A 30 -3.22 -7.18 3.11
C ASN A 30 -4.03 -7.35 1.83
N GLU A 31 -5.22 -6.77 1.75
CA GLU A 31 -6.04 -6.82 0.54
C GLU A 31 -5.39 -6.06 -0.62
N TYR A 32 -4.76 -4.91 -0.38
CA TYR A 32 -3.97 -4.23 -1.42
C TYR A 32 -2.77 -5.07 -1.88
N LEU A 33 -2.10 -5.79 -0.97
CA LEU A 33 -1.01 -6.71 -1.33
C LEU A 33 -1.52 -7.85 -2.22
N VAL A 34 -2.65 -8.45 -1.86
CA VAL A 34 -3.31 -9.48 -2.67
C VAL A 34 -3.71 -8.92 -4.03
N LEU A 35 -4.37 -7.75 -4.07
CA LEU A 35 -4.77 -7.07 -5.29
C LEU A 35 -3.58 -6.88 -6.25
N ALA A 36 -2.44 -6.41 -5.74
CA ALA A 36 -1.24 -6.21 -6.53
C ALA A 36 -0.70 -7.52 -7.12
N GLY A 37 -0.60 -8.56 -6.30
CA GLY A 37 -0.14 -9.88 -6.74
C GLY A 37 -1.09 -10.51 -7.78
N THR A 38 -2.40 -10.40 -7.56
CA THR A 38 -3.41 -10.86 -8.50
C THR A 38 -3.32 -10.13 -9.83
N PHE A 39 -3.25 -8.78 -9.80
CA PHE A 39 -3.12 -7.99 -11.02
C PHE A 39 -1.84 -8.35 -11.78
N HIS A 40 -0.72 -8.52 -11.06
CA HIS A 40 0.54 -8.95 -11.65
C HIS A 40 0.43 -10.31 -12.34
N GLY A 41 -0.23 -11.27 -11.71
CA GLY A 41 -0.51 -12.59 -12.28
C GLY A 41 -1.39 -12.49 -13.53
N VAL A 42 -2.48 -11.73 -13.48
CA VAL A 42 -3.37 -11.49 -14.64
C VAL A 42 -2.59 -10.85 -15.79
N HIS A 43 -1.72 -9.88 -15.51
CA HIS A 43 -0.87 -9.26 -16.52
C HIS A 43 0.07 -10.28 -17.19
N ALA A 44 0.63 -11.22 -16.43
CA ALA A 44 1.48 -12.28 -16.98
C ALA A 44 0.70 -13.35 -17.76
N ILE A 45 -0.55 -13.63 -17.39
CA ILE A 45 -1.42 -14.58 -18.11
C ILE A 45 -1.88 -13.97 -19.44
N THR A 46 -2.35 -12.73 -19.40
CA THR A 46 -2.87 -11.99 -20.58
C THR A 46 -1.83 -11.85 -21.68
N SER A 47 -0.55 -11.67 -21.34
CA SER A 47 0.52 -11.66 -22.35
C SER A 47 0.76 -13.01 -23.02
N LYS A 48 0.49 -14.12 -22.33
CA LYS A 48 0.66 -15.49 -22.86
C LYS A 48 -0.51 -15.99 -23.68
N ILE A 49 -1.73 -15.55 -23.36
CA ILE A 49 -2.95 -15.98 -24.06
C ILE A 49 -3.29 -15.10 -25.26
N SER A 50 -2.52 -14.03 -25.50
CA SER A 50 -2.80 -13.14 -26.62
C SER A 50 -2.63 -13.87 -27.95
N PRO A 51 -3.62 -13.83 -28.84
CA PRO A 51 -3.54 -14.47 -30.15
C PRO A 51 -2.63 -13.72 -31.13
N VAL A 52 -2.19 -12.50 -30.78
CA VAL A 52 -1.38 -11.64 -31.64
C VAL A 52 0.08 -11.63 -31.15
N PRO A 53 1.05 -12.01 -32.00
CA PRO A 53 2.46 -11.91 -31.66
C PRO A 53 2.87 -10.48 -31.29
N GLY A 54 3.69 -10.34 -30.24
CA GLY A 54 4.15 -9.03 -29.78
C GLY A 54 3.15 -8.28 -28.90
N SER A 55 2.03 -8.90 -28.51
CA SER A 55 1.13 -8.35 -27.49
C SER A 55 1.80 -8.27 -26.12
N SER A 56 1.47 -7.21 -25.38
CA SER A 56 1.82 -7.02 -23.98
C SER A 56 0.79 -7.70 -23.05
N GLY A 57 1.00 -7.59 -21.73
CA GLY A 57 -0.01 -7.97 -20.74
C GLY A 57 -1.15 -6.94 -20.65
N ILE A 58 -2.08 -7.15 -19.73
CA ILE A 58 -3.24 -6.27 -19.53
C ILE A 58 -2.84 -4.80 -19.34
N GLU A 59 -3.44 -3.92 -20.15
CA GLU A 59 -3.22 -2.45 -20.13
C GLU A 59 -4.43 -1.69 -19.60
N MET A 60 -5.63 -2.26 -19.70
CA MET A 60 -6.86 -1.65 -19.22
C MET A 60 -7.85 -2.71 -18.75
N LEU A 61 -8.52 -2.44 -17.62
CA LEU A 61 -9.72 -3.15 -17.18
C LEU A 61 -10.83 -2.11 -17.04
N GLU A 62 -11.90 -2.28 -17.80
CA GLU A 62 -13.02 -1.36 -17.84
C GLU A 62 -14.28 -1.97 -17.21
N THR A 63 -15.00 -1.15 -16.45
CA THR A 63 -16.32 -1.45 -15.91
C THR A 63 -17.22 -0.23 -16.13
N ASP A 64 -18.51 -0.38 -15.86
CA ASP A 64 -19.48 0.73 -15.96
C ASP A 64 -19.21 1.88 -14.98
N THR A 65 -18.45 1.62 -13.90
CA THR A 65 -18.25 2.58 -12.80
C THR A 65 -16.83 3.10 -12.68
N PHE A 66 -15.83 2.32 -13.11
CA PHE A 66 -14.43 2.71 -13.08
C PHE A 66 -13.62 1.98 -14.16
N ARG A 67 -12.46 2.55 -14.48
CA ARG A 67 -11.41 1.93 -15.28
C ARG A 67 -10.13 1.83 -14.48
N ILE A 68 -9.45 0.69 -14.58
CA ILE A 68 -8.08 0.50 -14.12
C ILE A 68 -7.18 0.56 -15.34
N HIS A 69 -6.35 1.59 -15.41
CA HIS A 69 -5.32 1.71 -16.44
C HIS A 69 -4.00 1.18 -15.88
N CYS A 70 -3.28 0.39 -16.66
CA CYS A 70 -1.97 -0.15 -16.32
C CYS A 70 -0.92 0.36 -17.31
N PHE A 71 0.02 1.13 -16.78
CA PHE A 71 1.23 1.52 -17.49
C PHE A 71 2.42 0.74 -16.96
N GLN A 72 2.99 -0.16 -17.77
CA GLN A 72 4.21 -0.87 -17.43
C GLN A 72 5.43 -0.18 -18.05
N THR A 73 6.45 0.05 -17.22
CA THR A 73 7.75 0.57 -17.67
C THR A 73 8.66 -0.55 -18.18
N LEU A 74 9.71 -0.19 -18.93
CA LEU A 74 10.72 -1.15 -19.42
C LEU A 74 11.47 -1.87 -18.28
N THR A 75 11.56 -1.26 -17.10
CA THR A 75 12.15 -1.90 -15.90
C THR A 75 11.20 -2.91 -15.25
N GLY A 76 9.93 -2.95 -15.64
CA GLY A 76 8.93 -3.91 -15.19
C GLY A 76 7.98 -3.39 -14.10
N THR A 77 8.23 -2.19 -13.57
CA THR A 77 7.35 -1.49 -12.62
C THR A 77 6.04 -1.11 -13.31
N LYS A 78 4.91 -1.37 -12.65
CA LYS A 78 3.56 -1.13 -13.16
C LYS A 78 2.88 -0.03 -12.34
N PHE A 79 2.34 0.95 -13.04
CA PHE A 79 1.55 2.03 -12.48
C PHE A 79 0.10 1.75 -12.79
N LEU A 80 -0.71 1.56 -11.75
CA LEU A 80 -2.14 1.39 -11.85
C LEU A 80 -2.82 2.70 -11.48
N LEU A 81 -3.70 3.18 -12.35
CA LEU A 81 -4.52 4.36 -12.12
C LEU A 81 -5.98 3.94 -12.22
N ILE A 82 -6.69 4.05 -11.11
CA ILE A 82 -8.12 3.79 -11.08
C ILE A 82 -8.83 5.13 -11.21
N ALA A 83 -9.68 5.25 -12.21
CA ALA A 83 -10.34 6.49 -12.58
C ALA A 83 -11.75 6.25 -13.12
N ASP A 84 -12.52 7.32 -13.20
CA ASP A 84 -13.80 7.34 -13.88
C ASP A 84 -13.63 7.01 -15.38
N PRO A 85 -14.55 6.26 -16.01
CA PRO A 85 -14.46 5.93 -17.44
C PRO A 85 -14.35 7.16 -18.35
N GLN A 86 -14.91 8.30 -17.97
CA GLN A 86 -14.90 9.53 -18.77
C GLN A 86 -13.67 10.39 -18.52
N GLN A 87 -12.74 9.99 -17.63
CA GLN A 87 -11.54 10.78 -17.33
C GLN A 87 -10.66 10.92 -18.59
N PRO A 88 -10.41 12.15 -19.07
CA PRO A 88 -9.60 12.36 -20.27
C PRO A 88 -8.09 12.32 -19.96
N SER A 89 -7.29 12.16 -21.01
CA SER A 89 -5.82 12.33 -20.94
C SER A 89 -5.11 11.43 -19.91
N ILE A 90 -5.57 10.19 -19.75
CA ILE A 90 -4.99 9.21 -18.82
C ILE A 90 -3.52 8.92 -19.16
N ASP A 91 -3.19 8.69 -20.43
CA ASP A 91 -1.82 8.36 -20.83
C ASP A 91 -0.83 9.48 -20.51
N HIS A 92 -1.25 10.74 -20.70
CA HIS A 92 -0.45 11.91 -20.32
C HIS A 92 -0.27 11.99 -18.81
N THR A 93 -1.34 11.71 -18.06
CA THR A 93 -1.29 11.69 -16.59
C THR A 93 -0.34 10.60 -16.09
N MET A 94 -0.39 9.39 -16.68
CA MET A 94 0.50 8.28 -16.34
C MET A 94 1.97 8.63 -16.59
N LYS A 95 2.29 9.26 -17.72
CA LYS A 95 3.66 9.74 -18.01
C LYS A 95 4.14 10.72 -16.94
N LYS A 96 3.31 11.68 -16.56
CA LYS A 96 3.64 12.62 -15.48
C LYS A 96 3.80 11.95 -14.12
N ILE A 97 2.98 10.94 -13.80
CA ILE A 97 3.15 10.14 -12.56
C ILE A 97 4.52 9.45 -12.58
N TYR A 98 4.92 8.89 -13.73
CA TYR A 98 6.23 8.26 -13.89
C TYR A 98 7.40 9.26 -13.77
N GLU A 99 7.25 10.48 -14.29
CA GLU A 99 8.23 11.56 -14.09
C GLU A 99 8.39 11.89 -12.60
N VAL A 100 7.29 12.09 -11.88
CA VAL A 100 7.29 12.36 -10.43
C VAL A 100 7.92 11.19 -9.65
N TYR A 101 7.60 9.95 -10.01
CA TYR A 101 8.22 8.76 -9.42
C TYR A 101 9.74 8.74 -9.66
N SER A 102 10.17 9.06 -10.87
CA SER A 102 11.60 9.07 -11.22
C SER A 102 12.36 10.13 -10.41
N ASP A 103 11.78 11.32 -10.23
CA ASP A 103 12.43 12.42 -9.53
C ASP A 103 12.54 12.20 -8.01
N TYR A 104 11.50 11.64 -7.38
CA TYR A 104 11.43 11.57 -5.92
C TYR A 104 11.67 10.18 -5.32
N CYS A 105 11.61 9.13 -6.13
CA CYS A 105 11.85 7.75 -5.70
C CYS A 105 13.15 7.22 -6.30
N VAL A 106 13.31 7.25 -7.63
CA VAL A 106 14.48 6.64 -8.28
C VAL A 106 15.76 7.42 -8.03
N LYS A 107 15.71 8.76 -8.06
CA LYS A 107 16.86 9.62 -7.79
C LYS A 107 17.17 9.76 -6.29
N ASN A 108 16.31 9.26 -5.40
CA ASN A 108 16.53 9.36 -3.96
C ASN A 108 17.52 8.26 -3.52
N PRO A 109 18.73 8.60 -3.05
CA PRO A 109 19.77 7.62 -2.70
C PRO A 109 19.39 6.73 -1.50
N PHE A 110 18.38 7.11 -0.72
CA PHE A 110 17.90 6.33 0.42
C PHE A 110 16.72 5.42 0.08
N GLN A 111 16.19 5.50 -1.15
CA GLN A 111 15.13 4.61 -1.61
C GLN A 111 15.75 3.32 -2.17
N ASN A 112 15.53 2.21 -1.46
CA ASN A 112 15.88 0.90 -2.00
C ASN A 112 14.85 0.50 -3.08
N PRO A 113 15.31 0.02 -4.25
CA PRO A 113 14.43 -0.55 -5.26
C PRO A 113 13.58 -1.70 -4.68
N GLU A 114 12.40 -1.91 -5.27
CA GLU A 114 11.45 -2.98 -4.91
C GLU A 114 10.86 -2.91 -3.48
N MET A 115 11.29 -1.96 -2.64
CA MET A 115 10.76 -1.73 -1.30
C MET A 115 9.65 -0.66 -1.28
N PRO A 116 8.79 -0.64 -0.24
CA PRO A 116 7.74 0.37 -0.12
C PRO A 116 8.29 1.80 -0.20
N ILE A 117 7.60 2.65 -0.96
CA ILE A 117 7.93 4.06 -1.14
C ILE A 117 7.40 4.84 0.06
N ARG A 118 8.30 5.53 0.77
CA ARG A 118 7.97 6.35 1.96
C ARG A 118 8.36 7.83 1.79
N SER A 119 8.62 8.25 0.55
CA SER A 119 9.06 9.60 0.23
C SER A 119 7.91 10.59 0.38
N GLU A 120 7.98 11.49 1.37
CA GLU A 120 6.99 12.55 1.55
C GLU A 120 6.96 13.52 0.36
N GLN A 121 8.12 13.78 -0.25
CA GLN A 121 8.22 14.64 -1.44
C GLN A 121 7.47 14.02 -2.63
N PHE A 122 7.52 12.70 -2.77
CA PHE A 122 6.75 11.98 -3.77
C PHE A 122 5.23 12.17 -3.53
N ASP A 123 4.77 11.98 -2.29
CA ASP A 123 3.35 12.17 -1.94
C ASP A 123 2.84 13.58 -2.25
N VAL A 124 3.61 14.62 -1.89
CA VAL A 124 3.24 16.02 -2.11
C VAL A 124 3.10 16.32 -3.60
N HIS A 125 4.08 15.92 -4.41
CA HIS A 125 4.09 16.19 -5.85
C HIS A 125 3.05 15.38 -6.60
N LEU A 126 2.83 14.13 -6.20
CA LEU A 126 1.79 13.29 -6.77
C LEU A 126 0.40 13.85 -6.46
N LEU A 127 0.15 14.28 -5.22
CA LEU A 127 -1.11 14.93 -4.85
C LEU A 127 -1.34 16.23 -5.64
N LYS A 128 -0.29 17.04 -5.81
CA LYS A 128 -0.35 18.27 -6.63
C LYS A 128 -0.72 17.95 -8.08
N LEU A 129 -0.12 16.91 -8.66
CA LEU A 129 -0.43 16.44 -10.00
C LEU A 129 -1.91 16.00 -10.10
N VAL A 130 -2.38 15.12 -9.21
CA VAL A 130 -3.75 14.61 -9.20
C VAL A 130 -4.78 15.74 -9.07
N LYS A 131 -4.50 16.73 -8.21
CA LYS A 131 -5.33 17.94 -8.09
C LYS A 131 -5.41 18.73 -9.40
N ALA A 132 -4.29 18.88 -10.10
CA ALA A 132 -4.24 19.65 -11.36
C ALA A 132 -5.02 18.99 -12.51
N VAL A 133 -5.16 17.65 -12.53
CA VAL A 133 -5.93 16.92 -13.55
C VAL A 133 -7.40 16.69 -13.15
N GLY A 134 -7.90 17.39 -12.12
CA GLY A 134 -9.30 17.30 -11.69
C GLY A 134 -9.62 16.05 -10.87
N GLY A 135 -8.63 15.48 -10.18
CA GLY A 135 -8.77 14.25 -9.39
C GLY A 135 -9.49 14.41 -8.05
N LEU A 136 -9.80 15.63 -7.59
CA LEU A 136 -10.51 15.87 -6.33
C LEU A 136 -11.69 16.82 -6.55
N VAL A 137 -12.84 16.48 -5.98
CA VAL A 137 -13.91 17.44 -5.72
C VAL A 137 -13.37 18.46 -4.71
N GLN A 138 -13.44 19.75 -5.02
CA GLN A 138 -13.32 20.79 -3.98
C GLN A 138 -14.55 20.66 -3.09
N THR A 139 -14.46 19.92 -1.99
CA THR A 139 -15.33 20.18 -0.86
C THR A 139 -14.90 21.54 -0.34
N ASN A 140 -15.74 22.56 -0.54
CA ASN A 140 -15.61 23.83 0.16
C ASN A 140 -15.63 23.52 1.66
N ASN A 141 -14.47 23.38 2.31
CA ASN A 141 -14.31 23.52 3.75
C ASN A 141 -12.83 23.66 4.11
N ASN A 142 -12.53 24.84 4.62
CA ASN A 142 -11.29 25.27 5.22
C ASN A 142 -11.07 24.48 6.54
N VAL A 143 -10.30 23.39 6.53
CA VAL A 143 -9.88 22.71 7.78
C VAL A 143 -8.41 22.30 7.69
N LEU A 144 -7.58 23.23 8.16
CA LEU A 144 -6.32 23.09 8.90
C LEU A 144 -5.61 21.72 8.81
N TYR A 145 -4.47 21.73 8.10
CA TYR A 145 -3.32 20.92 8.51
C TYR A 145 -2.93 21.31 9.94
N ASN A 146 -3.26 20.44 10.90
CA ASN A 146 -2.63 20.46 12.21
C ASN A 146 -2.39 19.01 12.65
N ASN A 147 -1.15 18.56 12.49
CA ASN A 147 -0.61 17.47 13.29
C ASN A 147 -0.27 18.06 14.67
N PRO A 148 -0.84 17.60 15.79
CA PRO A 148 -0.23 17.85 17.08
C PRO A 148 0.95 16.88 17.25
N ILE A 149 2.15 17.46 17.26
CA ILE A 149 3.33 16.89 17.93
C ILE A 149 2.92 16.58 19.37
N VAL A 150 2.86 15.31 19.77
CA VAL A 150 2.74 14.96 21.19
C VAL A 150 4.15 14.95 21.77
N SER A 151 4.56 16.12 22.27
CA SER A 151 5.66 16.27 23.21
C SER A 151 5.21 15.72 24.55
N ASN A 152 5.72 14.57 24.98
CA ASN A 152 5.50 14.10 26.35
C ASN A 152 6.54 14.75 27.27
N SER A 153 6.09 15.73 28.07
CA SER A 153 6.90 16.35 29.12
C SER A 153 6.08 16.52 30.41
N ASN A 154 6.64 15.94 31.49
CA ASN A 154 6.49 16.24 32.93
C ASN A 154 5.33 15.55 33.67
N MET A 155 5.62 14.67 34.65
CA MET A 155 5.88 14.95 36.09
C MET A 155 4.65 15.59 36.77
N SER A 156 4.19 15.28 37.98
CA SER A 156 4.57 14.42 39.11
C SER A 156 3.48 14.61 40.19
N SER A 157 3.36 13.65 41.11
CA SER A 157 3.00 13.78 42.55
C SER A 157 1.58 14.14 43.04
N GLY A 158 1.15 13.39 44.07
CA GLY A 158 0.08 13.71 45.04
C GLY A 158 -0.85 12.50 45.31
N VAL A 159 -0.50 11.52 46.16
CA VAL A 159 -0.53 11.46 47.64
C VAL A 159 -1.95 11.28 48.25
N ASN A 160 -2.06 10.24 49.09
CA ASN A 160 -3.07 9.86 50.11
C ASN A 160 -4.32 9.07 49.69
N ASN A 161 -4.90 8.15 50.47
CA ASN A 161 -4.49 7.25 51.57
C ASN A 161 -5.78 6.49 51.96
N SER A 162 -5.75 5.18 52.21
CA SER A 162 -6.50 4.47 53.28
C SER A 162 -6.72 2.97 53.00
N ALA A 163 -6.66 2.23 54.11
CA ALA A 163 -6.44 0.80 54.26
C ALA A 163 -7.72 -0.05 54.35
N ASN A 164 -7.59 -1.36 54.08
CA ASN A 164 -8.27 -2.47 54.78
C ASN A 164 -7.57 -3.80 54.37
N VAL A 165 -6.69 -4.42 55.17
CA VAL A 165 -6.88 -5.40 56.27
C VAL A 165 -7.20 -6.85 55.81
N ALA A 166 -6.25 -7.74 56.18
CA ALA A 166 -6.35 -9.15 56.63
C ALA A 166 -6.41 -10.37 55.66
N GLY A 167 -5.62 -11.39 56.02
CA GLY A 167 -5.79 -12.84 55.73
C GLY A 167 -4.68 -13.47 54.86
N VAL A 168 -3.58 -14.02 55.41
CA VAL A 168 -3.34 -15.38 55.98
C VAL A 168 -3.42 -16.54 54.96
N GLY A 169 -2.33 -17.32 54.81
CA GLY A 169 -2.29 -18.68 54.24
C GLY A 169 -1.23 -18.90 53.13
N THR A 170 0.03 -19.28 53.42
CA THR A 170 0.61 -20.65 53.49
C THR A 170 0.83 -21.42 52.16
N THR A 171 2.11 -21.75 51.94
CA THR A 171 2.73 -22.99 51.35
C THR A 171 2.71 -23.30 49.84
N GLY A 172 3.93 -23.44 49.27
CA GLY A 172 4.31 -24.57 48.39
C GLY A 172 4.79 -24.23 46.96
N PRO A 173 6.01 -24.65 46.53
CA PRO A 173 6.51 -24.46 45.16
C PRO A 173 6.17 -25.68 44.26
N SER A 174 6.06 -25.49 42.94
CA SER A 174 5.97 -26.60 41.98
C SER A 174 6.70 -26.28 40.68
N GLN A 175 7.25 -27.34 40.11
CA GLN A 175 8.50 -27.39 39.36
C GLN A 175 8.39 -27.03 37.88
N ASN A 176 9.54 -26.61 37.37
CA ASN A 176 10.00 -26.56 35.98
C ASN A 176 9.89 -27.92 35.28
N GLN A 177 9.40 -27.97 34.04
CA GLN A 177 9.78 -29.02 33.08
C GLN A 177 9.66 -28.51 31.64
N SER A 178 10.71 -28.78 30.88
CA SER A 178 11.01 -28.31 29.54
C SER A 178 11.11 -29.50 28.58
N LEU A 179 10.48 -29.37 27.39
CA LEU A 179 10.83 -29.94 26.07
C LEU A 179 10.78 -31.50 25.91
N PRO A 180 10.63 -32.08 24.68
CA PRO A 180 11.16 -31.56 23.41
C PRO A 180 10.28 -31.66 22.15
N ASN A 181 10.83 -30.95 21.17
CA ASN A 181 10.59 -30.89 19.73
C ASN A 181 10.69 -32.28 19.06
N VAL A 182 9.73 -32.65 18.19
CA VAL A 182 9.87 -33.81 17.30
C VAL A 182 9.76 -33.32 15.86
N ALA A 183 10.86 -33.52 15.14
CA ALA A 183 11.03 -33.17 13.74
C ALA A 183 10.49 -34.28 12.80
N SER A 184 10.04 -33.81 11.63
CA SER A 184 10.24 -34.41 10.28
C SER A 184 9.95 -35.90 10.03
N ALA A 185 8.90 -36.16 9.25
CA ALA A 185 8.83 -37.16 8.18
C ALA A 185 7.96 -36.53 7.07
N GLY A 186 8.39 -36.35 5.84
CA GLY A 186 8.95 -37.36 4.95
C GLY A 186 7.83 -37.80 4.00
N LEU A 187 7.63 -37.07 2.89
CA LEU A 187 6.74 -37.47 1.81
C LEU A 187 7.54 -37.38 0.51
N GLU A 188 7.89 -38.56 0.00
CA GLU A 188 8.59 -38.81 -1.25
C GLU A 188 7.83 -38.24 -2.46
N LEU A 189 8.57 -37.61 -3.36
CA LEU A 189 8.17 -37.36 -4.74
C LEU A 189 8.52 -38.59 -5.57
N GLY A 190 7.55 -39.07 -6.33
CA GLY A 190 7.76 -40.07 -7.36
C GLY A 190 8.37 -39.47 -8.63
N VAL A 191 9.24 -40.28 -9.22
CA VAL A 191 9.91 -40.21 -10.54
C VAL A 191 11.09 -39.25 -10.66
#